data_AF-A0A350F0D3-F1
#
_entry.id   AF-A0A350F0D3-F1
#
_cell.length_a   1.000
_cell.length_b   1.000
_cell.length_c   1.000
_cell.angle_alpha   90.00
_cell.angle_beta   90.00
_cell.angle_gamma   90.00
#
_symmetry.space_group_name_H-M   'P 1'
#
loop_
_entity.id
_entity.type
_entity.pdbx_description
1 polymer ?
#
loop_
_entity_poly.entity_id
_entity_poly.type
_entity_poly.pdbx_seq_one_letter_code
_entity_poly.pdbx_strand_id
1 'polypeptide(L)'
;TRRFLLLQAISFMPMFRGRAGVGDDGARIDQLEPSPTGADAMAEIFADVSADKRAAARKTYGWLQSGGNVRRFIDEAQRMIYLKGTDSHDYKFSSAVLEDYHHISPGLRDRFLAACVFWLKGSGSPDNGLVARTRELL
;
A
#
# COMPACT_ATOMS: atom_id res chain seq x y z
N THR A 1 -26.59 16.50 8.38
CA THR A 1 -26.72 15.25 7.59
C THR A 1 -25.34 14.60 7.43
N ARG A 2 -25.21 13.26 7.42
CA ARG A 2 -23.91 12.54 7.38
C ARG A 2 -23.00 12.95 6.21
N ARG A 3 -23.57 13.39 5.09
CA ARG A 3 -22.82 13.89 3.92
C ARG A 3 -22.01 15.15 4.22
N PHE A 4 -22.53 16.06 5.03
CA PHE A 4 -21.77 17.26 5.43
C PHE A 4 -20.58 16.92 6.34
N LEU A 5 -20.68 15.88 7.18
CA LEU A 5 -19.56 15.42 8.00
C LEU A 5 -18.42 14.83 7.14
N LEU A 6 -18.75 14.08 6.08
CA LEU A 6 -17.77 13.60 5.12
C LEU A 6 -17.09 14.75 4.37
N LEU A 7 -17.86 15.74 3.92
CA LEU A 7 -17.30 16.93 3.26
C LEU A 7 -16.40 17.73 4.20
N GLN A 8 -16.79 17.88 5.47
CA GLN A 8 -15.96 18.52 6.48
C GLN A 8 -14.65 17.76 6.69
N ALA A 9 -14.69 16.42 6.81
CA ALA A 9 -13.48 15.61 6.93
C ALA A 9 -12.53 15.78 5.72
N ILE A 10 -13.09 15.79 4.50
CA ILE A 10 -12.32 15.95 3.27
C ILE A 10 -11.76 17.38 3.12
N SER A 11 -12.45 18.40 3.63
CA SER A 11 -12.01 19.81 3.51
C SER A 11 -10.65 20.11 4.16
N PHE A 12 -10.21 19.28 5.12
CA PHE A 12 -8.90 19.42 5.74
C PHE A 12 -7.77 18.80 4.89
N MET A 13 -8.07 17.85 4.01
CA MET A 13 -7.05 17.14 3.21
C MET A 13 -6.20 18.10 2.34
N PRO A 14 -6.77 19.10 1.62
CA PRO A 14 -5.98 20.07 0.87
C PRO A 14 -5.04 20.92 1.73
N MET A 15 -5.40 21.19 3.00
CA MET A 15 -4.57 21.98 3.91
C MET A 15 -3.26 21.26 4.26
N PHE A 16 -3.25 19.92 4.22
CA PHE A 16 -2.04 19.13 4.47
C PHE A 16 -1.11 19.06 3.25
N ARG A 17 -1.58 19.37 2.03
CA ARG A 17 -0.73 19.31 0.82
C ARG A 17 0.47 20.25 0.92
N GLY A 18 0.27 21.49 1.35
CA GLY A 18 1.36 22.44 1.59
C GLY A 18 2.26 22.02 2.75
N ARG A 19 1.68 21.44 3.81
CA ARG A 19 2.43 20.99 5.01
C ARG A 19 3.27 19.75 4.76
N ALA A 20 2.89 18.91 3.81
CA ALA A 20 3.66 17.75 3.38
C ALA A 20 4.94 18.14 2.60
N GLY A 21 5.14 19.43 2.28
CA GLY A 21 6.36 19.93 1.65
C GLY A 21 6.55 19.48 0.20
N VAL A 22 5.51 18.95 -0.44
CA VAL A 22 5.59 18.33 -1.77
C VAL A 22 5.37 19.32 -2.92
N GLY A 23 4.98 20.56 -2.63
CA GLY A 23 4.69 21.59 -3.64
C GLY A 23 3.62 21.17 -4.66
N ASP A 24 3.55 21.88 -5.77
CA ASP A 24 2.67 21.54 -6.90
C ASP A 24 3.23 20.39 -7.76
N ASP A 25 4.53 20.09 -7.63
CA ASP A 25 5.25 19.04 -8.35
C ASP A 25 5.23 17.67 -7.64
N GLY A 26 4.41 17.52 -6.59
CA GLY A 26 4.28 16.29 -5.84
C GLY A 26 3.75 15.13 -6.67
N ALA A 27 4.10 13.90 -6.29
CA ALA A 27 3.64 12.70 -6.99
C ALA A 27 2.10 12.63 -7.02
N ARG A 28 1.54 12.44 -8.21
CA ARG A 28 0.09 12.40 -8.44
C ARG A 28 -0.34 10.98 -8.75
N ILE A 29 -1.29 10.48 -7.98
CA ILE A 29 -1.80 9.10 -8.11
C ILE A 29 -2.37 8.84 -9.50
N ASP A 30 -3.03 9.83 -10.11
CA ASP A 30 -3.62 9.79 -11.45
C ASP A 30 -2.57 9.77 -12.58
N GLN A 31 -1.32 10.13 -12.27
CA GLN A 31 -0.17 10.10 -13.19
C GLN A 31 0.78 8.92 -12.93
N LEU A 32 0.38 7.97 -12.07
CA LEU A 32 1.17 6.77 -11.83
C LEU A 32 1.18 5.89 -13.08
N GLU A 33 2.37 5.70 -13.66
CA GLU A 33 2.58 4.86 -14.84
C GLU A 33 3.01 3.43 -14.45
N PRO A 34 2.45 2.40 -15.11
CA PRO A 34 2.76 1.01 -14.80
C PRO A 34 4.19 0.65 -15.18
N SER A 35 4.72 -0.38 -14.54
CA SER A 35 5.97 -1.05 -14.91
C SER A 35 5.71 -2.55 -15.02
N PRO A 36 6.32 -3.26 -15.99
CA PRO A 36 6.24 -4.72 -16.03
C PRO A 36 6.86 -5.34 -14.78
N THR A 37 6.44 -6.57 -14.50
CA THR A 37 7.00 -7.46 -13.48
C THR A 37 7.59 -8.71 -14.15
N GLY A 38 8.54 -9.35 -13.49
CA GLY A 38 9.08 -10.64 -13.89
C GLY A 38 8.15 -11.81 -13.60
N ALA A 39 8.69 -13.03 -13.70
CA ALA A 39 7.92 -14.27 -13.51
C ALA A 39 7.34 -14.40 -12.09
N ASP A 40 8.06 -13.93 -11.07
CA ASP A 40 7.57 -13.87 -9.68
C ASP A 40 7.30 -12.42 -9.26
N ALA A 41 6.17 -11.91 -9.74
CA ALA A 41 5.76 -10.54 -9.49
C ALA A 41 5.61 -10.20 -8.00
N MET A 42 5.18 -11.16 -7.15
CA MET A 42 4.99 -10.88 -5.72
C MET A 42 6.33 -10.75 -5.00
N ALA A 43 7.26 -11.67 -5.23
CA ALA A 43 8.59 -11.57 -4.64
C ALA A 43 9.28 -10.26 -5.04
N GLU A 44 9.18 -9.87 -6.31
CA GLU A 44 9.75 -8.64 -6.82
C GLU A 44 9.10 -7.38 -6.22
N ILE A 45 7.76 -7.30 -6.23
CA ILE A 45 7.04 -6.16 -5.68
C ILE A 45 7.35 -5.97 -4.20
N PHE A 46 7.26 -7.04 -3.40
CA PHE A 46 7.47 -6.93 -1.95
C PHE A 46 8.94 -6.72 -1.57
N ALA A 47 9.90 -7.14 -2.41
CA ALA A 47 11.29 -6.72 -2.24
C ALA A 47 11.45 -5.22 -2.47
N ASP A 48 10.83 -4.69 -3.53
CA ASP A 48 10.86 -3.26 -3.83
C ASP A 48 10.11 -2.42 -2.79
N VAL A 49 9.05 -2.94 -2.13
CA VAL A 49 8.40 -2.20 -1.02
C VAL A 49 9.43 -1.85 0.07
N SER A 50 10.43 -2.70 0.29
CA SER A 50 11.54 -2.42 1.21
C SER A 50 12.64 -1.55 0.60
N ALA A 51 12.95 -1.72 -0.68
CA ALA A 51 14.13 -1.11 -1.32
C ALA A 51 13.83 0.17 -2.12
N ASP A 52 12.82 0.14 -3.00
CA ASP A 52 12.38 1.25 -3.83
C ASP A 52 10.85 1.26 -3.95
N LYS A 53 10.22 2.06 -3.09
CA LYS A 53 8.75 2.18 -3.01
C LYS A 53 8.12 2.73 -4.30
N ARG A 54 8.86 3.54 -5.09
CA ARG A 54 8.36 4.01 -6.39
C ARG A 54 8.34 2.87 -7.39
N ALA A 55 9.40 2.07 -7.45
CA ALA A 55 9.42 0.88 -8.29
C ALA A 55 8.30 -0.10 -7.89
N ALA A 56 8.14 -0.36 -6.59
CA ALA A 56 7.07 -1.21 -6.05
C ALA A 56 5.68 -0.74 -6.48
N ALA A 57 5.40 0.57 -6.39
CA ALA A 57 4.12 1.14 -6.79
C ALA A 57 3.86 0.92 -8.28
N ARG A 58 4.85 1.24 -9.13
CA ARG A 58 4.71 1.08 -10.59
C ARG A 58 4.53 -0.38 -11.00
N LYS A 59 5.28 -1.30 -10.38
CA LYS A 59 5.18 -2.74 -10.61
C LYS A 59 3.85 -3.32 -10.12
N THR A 60 3.39 -2.90 -8.95
CA THR A 60 2.05 -3.26 -8.43
C THR A 60 0.98 -2.81 -9.41
N TYR A 61 1.05 -1.56 -9.89
CA TYR A 61 0.09 -1.05 -10.84
C TYR A 61 0.13 -1.83 -12.17
N GLY A 62 1.32 -2.08 -12.73
CA GLY A 62 1.47 -2.84 -13.97
C GLY A 62 0.97 -4.28 -13.85
N TRP A 63 1.24 -4.95 -12.74
CA TRP A 63 0.77 -6.31 -12.48
C TRP A 63 -0.76 -6.40 -12.36
N LEU A 64 -1.40 -5.44 -11.69
CA LEU A 64 -2.87 -5.38 -11.62
C LEU A 64 -3.48 -5.12 -13.01
N GLN A 65 -2.88 -4.22 -13.80
CA GLN A 65 -3.32 -3.91 -15.16
C GLN A 65 -3.15 -5.10 -16.12
N SER A 66 -2.18 -5.99 -15.88
CA SER A 66 -2.00 -7.21 -16.68
C SER A 66 -2.88 -8.38 -16.24
N GLY A 67 -3.93 -8.14 -15.44
CA GLY A 67 -4.86 -9.17 -14.97
C GLY A 67 -4.41 -9.89 -13.70
N GLY A 68 -3.48 -9.29 -12.93
CA GLY A 68 -3.06 -9.81 -11.64
C GLY A 68 -4.22 -10.06 -10.68
N ASN A 69 -4.18 -11.17 -9.95
CA ASN A 69 -5.22 -11.51 -8.99
C ASN A 69 -5.02 -10.72 -7.70
N VAL A 70 -5.73 -9.59 -7.54
CA VAL A 70 -5.63 -8.72 -6.35
C VAL A 70 -5.73 -9.46 -5.01
N ARG A 71 -6.48 -10.57 -4.93
CA ARG A 71 -6.56 -11.37 -3.71
C ARG A 71 -5.19 -11.90 -3.30
N ARG A 72 -4.37 -12.35 -4.25
CA ARG A 72 -2.99 -12.81 -3.98
C ARG A 72 -2.12 -11.69 -3.43
N PHE A 73 -2.28 -10.48 -3.94
CA PHE A 73 -1.57 -9.31 -3.42
C PHE A 73 -2.00 -9.00 -1.98
N ILE A 74 -3.31 -9.01 -1.72
CA ILE A 74 -3.88 -8.76 -0.38
C ILE A 74 -3.38 -9.83 0.60
N ASP A 75 -3.43 -11.11 0.23
CA ASP A 75 -2.97 -12.22 1.06
C ASP A 75 -1.48 -12.07 1.43
N GLU A 76 -0.62 -11.69 0.47
CA GLU A 76 0.80 -11.46 0.75
C GLU A 76 1.05 -10.19 1.57
N ALA A 77 0.30 -9.11 1.33
CA ALA A 77 0.39 -7.89 2.13
C ALA A 77 -0.02 -8.15 3.59
N GLN A 78 -1.06 -8.97 3.82
CA GLN A 78 -1.46 -9.41 5.15
C GLN A 78 -0.38 -10.27 5.80
N ARG A 79 0.20 -11.22 5.06
CA ARG A 79 1.33 -12.02 5.57
C ARG A 79 2.49 -11.12 6.00
N MET A 80 2.84 -10.12 5.19
CA MET A 80 3.90 -9.17 5.51
C MET A 80 3.57 -8.33 6.74
N ILE A 81 2.32 -7.86 6.91
CA ILE A 81 1.97 -7.07 8.09
C ILE A 81 2.02 -7.88 9.38
N TYR A 82 1.58 -9.14 9.35
CA TYR A 82 1.66 -10.01 10.53
C TYR A 82 3.10 -10.36 10.91
N LEU A 83 3.95 -10.55 9.91
CA LEU A 83 5.35 -10.86 10.16
C LEU A 83 6.18 -9.65 10.58
N LYS A 84 5.88 -8.45 10.08
CA LYS A 84 6.81 -7.30 10.12
C LYS A 84 6.21 -6.02 10.68
N GLY A 85 4.91 -6.00 11.01
CA GLY A 85 4.25 -4.86 11.65
C GLY A 85 4.69 -4.71 13.11
N THR A 86 5.09 -3.51 13.51
CA THR A 86 5.63 -3.23 14.84
C THR A 86 4.84 -2.18 15.61
N ASP A 87 4.00 -1.39 14.94
CA ASP A 87 3.18 -0.35 15.56
C ASP A 87 1.74 -0.36 15.03
N SER A 88 0.82 0.20 15.82
CA SER A 88 -0.60 0.31 15.49
C SER A 88 -0.89 1.01 14.16
N HIS A 89 -0.04 1.92 13.70
CA HIS A 89 -0.22 2.58 12.40
C HIS A 89 -0.03 1.61 11.24
N ASP A 90 0.83 0.61 11.37
CA ASP A 90 1.02 -0.44 10.36
C ASP A 90 -0.28 -1.22 10.14
N TYR A 91 -0.93 -1.64 11.23
CA TYR A 91 -2.17 -2.41 11.20
C TYR A 91 -3.37 -1.57 10.76
N LYS A 92 -3.51 -0.35 11.28
CA LYS A 92 -4.61 0.55 10.91
C LYS A 92 -4.55 0.93 9.44
N PHE A 93 -3.36 1.29 8.95
CA PHE A 93 -3.18 1.67 7.55
C PHE A 93 -3.42 0.50 6.61
N SER A 94 -2.77 -0.64 6.84
CA SER A 94 -2.94 -1.82 5.98
C SER A 94 -4.38 -2.32 5.97
N SER A 95 -5.05 -2.41 7.13
CA SER A 95 -6.46 -2.81 7.20
C SER A 95 -7.35 -1.87 6.38
N ALA A 96 -7.16 -0.55 6.51
CA ALA A 96 -7.93 0.43 5.77
C ALA A 96 -7.72 0.28 4.26
N VAL A 97 -6.46 0.19 3.80
CA VAL A 97 -6.14 0.08 2.37
C VAL A 97 -6.72 -1.19 1.75
N LEU A 98 -6.55 -2.33 2.42
CA LEU A 98 -6.96 -3.64 1.88
C LEU A 98 -8.49 -3.77 1.84
N GLU A 99 -9.20 -3.17 2.80
CA GLU A 99 -10.67 -3.10 2.80
C GLU A 99 -11.21 -2.07 1.79
N ASP A 100 -10.63 -0.86 1.76
CA ASP A 100 -11.08 0.23 0.90
C ASP A 100 -10.91 -0.08 -0.59
N TYR A 101 -9.93 -0.90 -0.97
CA TYR A 101 -9.73 -1.32 -2.36
C TYR A 101 -11.03 -1.83 -3.03
N HIS A 102 -11.83 -2.59 -2.28
CA HIS A 102 -13.09 -3.15 -2.77
C HIS A 102 -14.23 -2.12 -2.89
N HIS A 103 -14.09 -0.97 -2.24
CA HIS A 103 -15.07 0.11 -2.22
C HIS A 103 -14.71 1.25 -3.19
N ILE A 104 -13.47 1.28 -3.70
CA ILE A 104 -13.02 2.28 -4.66
C ILE A 104 -13.45 1.89 -6.08
N SER A 105 -13.75 2.90 -6.90
CA SER A 105 -14.19 2.70 -8.28
C SER A 105 -13.16 1.91 -9.10
N PRO A 106 -13.59 1.03 -10.03
CA PRO A 106 -12.69 0.19 -10.81
C PRO A 106 -11.59 0.94 -11.57
N GLY A 107 -11.87 2.16 -12.04
CA GLY A 107 -10.87 2.97 -12.76
C GLY A 107 -9.74 3.56 -11.89
N LEU A 108 -9.91 3.56 -10.55
CA LEU A 108 -8.96 4.18 -9.62
C LEU A 108 -8.34 3.18 -8.64
N ARG A 109 -9.06 2.11 -8.28
CA ARG A 109 -8.67 1.20 -7.19
C ARG A 109 -7.28 0.60 -7.33
N ASP A 110 -6.84 0.30 -8.55
CA ASP A 110 -5.51 -0.30 -8.77
C ASP A 110 -4.38 0.71 -8.56
N ARG A 111 -4.57 1.96 -9.02
CA ARG A 111 -3.64 3.07 -8.73
C ARG A 111 -3.62 3.41 -7.25
N PHE A 112 -4.78 3.33 -6.59
CA PHE A 112 -4.89 3.49 -5.14
C PHE A 112 -4.06 2.45 -4.40
N LEU A 113 -4.28 1.16 -4.65
CA LEU A 113 -3.53 0.09 -4.00
C LEU A 113 -2.03 0.23 -4.27
N ALA A 114 -1.66 0.51 -5.52
CA ALA A 114 -0.29 0.75 -5.92
C ALA A 114 0.36 1.95 -5.21
N ALA A 115 -0.35 3.06 -5.02
CA ALA A 115 0.17 4.21 -4.28
C ALA A 115 0.32 3.92 -2.78
N CYS A 116 -0.57 3.10 -2.22
CA CYS A 116 -0.55 2.74 -0.80
C CYS A 116 0.62 1.83 -0.41
N VAL A 117 1.31 1.19 -1.36
CA VAL A 117 2.48 0.33 -1.06
C VAL A 117 3.61 1.07 -0.35
N PHE A 118 3.67 2.40 -0.45
CA PHE A 118 4.64 3.24 0.23
C PHE A 118 4.65 3.06 1.75
N TRP A 119 3.54 2.60 2.32
CA TRP A 119 3.39 2.40 3.77
C TRP A 119 3.00 0.97 4.14
N LEU A 120 3.06 0.04 3.19
CA LEU A 120 2.99 -1.40 3.46
C LEU A 120 4.36 -1.93 3.91
N LYS A 121 4.40 -3.20 4.31
CA LYS A 121 5.63 -3.90 4.70
C LYS A 121 6.15 -4.73 3.52
N GLY A 122 7.44 -4.58 3.27
CA GLY A 122 8.16 -5.37 2.26
C GLY A 122 8.92 -6.53 2.88
N SER A 123 9.42 -7.43 2.03
CA SER A 123 10.08 -8.67 2.43
C SER A 123 11.43 -8.43 3.12
N GLY A 124 12.10 -7.31 2.81
CA GLY A 124 13.42 -6.95 3.35
C GLY A 124 13.41 -6.33 4.75
N SER A 125 12.25 -6.00 5.32
CA SER A 125 12.17 -5.51 6.70
C SER A 125 12.34 -6.65 7.71
N PRO A 126 12.92 -6.41 8.90
CA PRO A 126 13.05 -7.44 9.92
C PRO A 126 11.66 -7.93 10.38
N ASP A 127 11.60 -9.21 10.77
CA ASP A 127 10.41 -9.75 11.42
C ASP A 127 10.24 -9.08 12.80
N ASN A 128 8.97 -8.94 13.21
CA ASN A 128 8.56 -8.48 14.52
C ASN A 128 9.15 -9.39 15.63
N GLY A 129 9.66 -8.80 16.71
CA GLY A 129 10.22 -9.56 17.85
C GLY A 129 9.24 -10.52 18.53
N LEU A 130 7.92 -10.30 18.41
CA LEU A 130 6.91 -11.29 18.81
C LEU A 130 6.98 -12.55 17.94
N VAL A 131 7.18 -12.43 16.63
CA VAL A 131 7.30 -13.58 15.73
C VAL A 131 8.49 -14.44 16.11
N ALA A 132 9.64 -13.80 16.42
CA ALA A 132 10.82 -14.52 16.92
C ALA A 132 10.50 -15.29 18.21
N ARG A 133 9.92 -14.63 19.21
CA ARG A 133 9.52 -15.27 20.47
C ARG A 133 8.50 -16.40 20.28
N THR A 134 7.54 -16.26 19.37
CA THR A 134 6.59 -17.33 19.08
C THR A 134 7.26 -18.54 18.45
N ARG A 135 8.23 -18.33 17.54
CA ARG A 135 8.99 -19.43 16.91
C ARG A 135 9.88 -20.18 17.90
N GLU A 136 10.39 -19.51 18.93
CA GLU A 136 11.18 -20.15 20.00
C GLU A 136 10.34 -21.05 20.93
N LEU A 137 9.01 -20.91 20.91
CA LEU A 137 8.08 -21.62 21.78
C LEU A 137 7.27 -22.73 21.06
N LEU A 138 7.52 -22.94 19.76
CA LEU A 138 6.92 -24.01 18.94
C LEU A 138 7.94 -25.13 18.70
#